data_AF-A0AAN7W072-F1
#
_entry.id   AF-A0AAN7W072-F1
#
_cell.length_a   1.000
_cell.length_b   1.000
_cell.length_c   1.000
_cell.angle_alpha   90.00
_cell.angle_beta   90.00
_cell.angle_gamma   90.00
#
_symmetry.space_group_name_H-M   'P 1'
#
loop_
_entity.id
_entity.type
_entity.pdbx_description
1 polymer ?
#
loop_
_entity_poly.entity_id
_entity_poly.type
_entity_poly.pdbx_seq_one_letter_code
_entity_poly.pdbx_strand_id
1 'polypeptide(L)'
;MIFVAATVLACCVGAIASVQRVPGRAQYGAIEARQSTTEYAAHTIDQIIDHFPNSSRYEPHTSATFKQRYFFDDSYYKPGGPVFLYIGGETSGESRFSNLETGIIQILMEATHGLGVILENRYYGESYPFETSTTDELRFLTTEQTIADNAYFVQHATFPGVNATLTSPHAPWILYGGSLAGAQTAFSLKTYGGDDGLLWAGIGASATTKAKLAYTEWYDPIQKYAPQDCVGSLNAIVDKIDQVFATGNAAAIHKMKALFGLEALTDNGDFAMTIAYPLGGPMNYPTNTWQEIIWGDNGSQDFWLFCTNVTNLDAPENITQVDYALSQYTGGEPWANLGNYANYIKNYLIPICDGAPINSSACFGEQNITYWADTANSVSRSYLYSTCTEAGLYQVARPHGPTLISRSLQVNYTQRWCDWSFPPGKHSSIPATPDLWQINKYGGYNVSAPRLAHIDGDQDVWLDICYHSNDAPKRYTTSWEDAELHPQLLISGAGHHWDSYGIKNLTAEPQFIQNAHLWEIRTVERWLKSWDALKGIGGYGSGA
;
A
#
# COMPACT_ATOMS: atom_id res chain seq x y z
N MET A 1 -18.78 48.52 -58.27
CA MET A 1 -18.77 47.05 -58.31
C MET A 1 -17.67 46.56 -57.39
N ILE A 2 -18.08 45.96 -56.26
CA ILE A 2 -17.45 44.88 -55.47
C ILE A 2 -16.04 45.19 -54.91
N PHE A 3 -15.94 45.78 -53.72
CA PHE A 3 -15.91 45.19 -52.35
C PHE A 3 -14.55 44.66 -51.89
N VAL A 4 -14.15 45.18 -50.73
CA VAL A 4 -13.03 44.82 -49.84
C VAL A 4 -13.13 43.36 -49.38
N ALA A 5 -12.00 42.67 -49.30
CA ALA A 5 -11.76 41.60 -48.33
C ALA A 5 -10.26 41.55 -48.01
N ALA A 6 -9.92 41.95 -46.78
CA ALA A 6 -8.59 41.86 -46.21
C ALA A 6 -8.33 40.44 -45.70
N THR A 7 -7.16 39.91 -46.05
CA THR A 7 -6.69 38.57 -45.73
C THR A 7 -6.27 38.47 -44.27
N VAL A 8 -6.84 37.49 -43.57
CA VAL A 8 -6.48 37.08 -42.20
C VAL A 8 -5.11 36.40 -42.22
N LEU A 9 -4.15 36.94 -41.48
CA LEU A 9 -2.89 36.29 -41.15
C LEU A 9 -3.00 35.74 -39.71
N ALA A 10 -2.89 34.42 -39.57
CA ALA A 10 -2.92 33.72 -38.30
C ALA A 10 -1.63 34.00 -37.50
N CYS A 11 -1.76 34.81 -36.46
CA CYS A 11 -0.80 34.95 -35.37
C CYS A 11 -1.55 34.68 -34.07
N CYS A 12 -1.33 33.53 -33.46
CA CYS A 12 -1.68 33.28 -32.06
C CYS A 12 -0.40 32.88 -31.31
N VAL A 13 0.33 33.90 -30.84
CA VAL A 13 1.13 33.81 -29.62
C VAL A 13 0.12 33.95 -28.48
N GLY A 14 -0.27 32.82 -27.90
CA GLY A 14 -1.22 32.75 -26.80
C GLY A 14 -0.51 32.97 -25.47
N ALA A 15 -0.92 34.03 -24.78
CA ALA A 15 -0.45 34.45 -23.48
C ALA A 15 -0.58 33.35 -22.41
N ILE A 16 0.40 33.33 -21.51
CA ILE A 16 0.42 32.60 -20.25
C ILE A 16 -0.79 33.08 -19.42
N ALA A 17 -1.88 32.32 -19.47
CA ALA A 17 -2.97 32.43 -18.51
C ALA A 17 -2.63 31.52 -17.33
N SER A 18 -2.28 32.13 -16.22
CA SER A 18 -2.23 31.53 -14.90
C SER A 18 -3.56 30.83 -14.59
N VAL A 19 -3.57 29.50 -14.67
CA VAL A 19 -4.68 28.68 -14.16
C VAL A 19 -4.69 28.84 -12.65
N GLN A 20 -5.72 29.50 -12.14
CA GLN A 20 -6.01 29.54 -10.72
C GLN A 20 -6.28 28.11 -10.24
N ARG A 21 -5.47 27.65 -9.27
CA ARG A 21 -5.65 26.42 -8.52
C ARG A 21 -7.08 26.38 -7.96
N VAL A 22 -7.84 25.36 -8.33
CA VAL A 22 -9.06 24.96 -7.64
C VAL A 22 -8.64 24.42 -6.26
N PRO A 23 -9.03 25.05 -5.13
CA PRO A 23 -8.89 24.43 -3.82
C PRO A 23 -10.03 23.43 -3.63
N GLY A 24 -9.73 22.19 -3.27
CA GLY A 24 -10.75 21.13 -3.07
C GLY A 24 -10.42 19.74 -3.64
N ARG A 25 -9.14 19.43 -3.88
CA ARG A 25 -8.69 18.05 -4.21
C ARG A 25 -7.48 17.60 -3.39
N ALA A 26 -7.34 18.14 -2.19
CA ALA A 26 -6.27 17.80 -1.26
C ALA A 26 -6.78 16.79 -0.24
N GLN A 27 -6.98 15.53 -0.66
CA GLN A 27 -7.02 14.40 0.29
C GLN A 27 -6.71 13.01 -0.33
N TYR A 28 -6.03 12.99 -1.47
CA TYR A 28 -5.01 11.95 -1.75
C TYR A 28 -3.58 12.51 -1.53
N GLY A 29 -3.46 13.82 -1.27
CA GLY A 29 -2.19 14.51 -1.06
C GLY A 29 -1.59 14.39 0.34
N ALA A 30 -2.21 13.64 1.26
CA ALA A 30 -1.61 13.37 2.59
C ALA A 30 -0.55 12.25 2.55
N ILE A 31 -0.42 11.53 1.44
CA ILE A 31 0.79 10.74 1.11
C ILE A 31 1.82 11.62 0.36
N GLU A 32 1.39 12.71 -0.29
CA GLU A 32 2.26 13.65 -1.00
C GLU A 32 2.89 14.73 -0.09
N ALA A 33 2.37 14.96 1.11
CA ALA A 33 2.72 16.12 1.96
C ALA A 33 3.96 15.95 2.87
N ARG A 34 4.90 15.08 2.49
CA ARG A 34 6.33 15.20 2.87
C ARG A 34 7.20 14.89 1.67
N GLN A 35 6.95 15.57 0.54
CA GLN A 35 7.95 15.65 -0.51
C GLN A 35 9.24 16.22 0.09
N SER A 36 10.29 15.43 0.01
CA SER A 36 11.64 15.88 0.27
C SER A 36 11.95 17.10 -0.61
N THR A 37 12.74 18.03 -0.08
CA THR A 37 13.32 19.15 -0.84
C THR A 37 14.44 18.70 -1.78
N THR A 38 14.86 17.44 -1.72
CA THR A 38 15.85 16.85 -2.61
C THR A 38 15.16 16.33 -3.85
N GLU A 39 15.41 16.96 -4.99
CA GLU A 39 14.94 16.48 -6.29
C GLU A 39 15.94 15.46 -6.84
N TYR A 40 15.62 14.16 -6.71
CA TYR A 40 16.30 13.13 -7.50
C TYR A 40 15.85 13.25 -8.96
N ALA A 41 16.80 13.25 -9.89
CA ALA A 41 16.48 13.32 -11.31
C ALA A 41 15.72 12.06 -11.76
N ALA A 42 14.60 12.25 -12.48
CA ALA A 42 13.87 11.15 -13.08
C ALA A 42 14.62 10.59 -14.29
N HIS A 43 14.82 9.28 -14.30
CA HIS A 43 15.35 8.52 -15.43
C HIS A 43 14.31 7.53 -15.93
N THR A 44 14.46 7.09 -17.18
CA THR A 44 13.54 6.09 -17.76
C THR A 44 14.30 4.97 -18.45
N ILE A 45 13.69 3.79 -18.47
CA ILE A 45 14.11 2.65 -19.26
C ILE A 45 12.98 2.26 -20.23
N ASP A 46 13.33 1.75 -21.40
CA ASP A 46 12.38 1.07 -22.29
C ASP A 46 12.07 -0.32 -21.74
N GLN A 47 10.98 -0.43 -21.00
CA GLN A 47 10.48 -1.65 -20.39
C GLN A 47 9.51 -2.37 -21.32
N ILE A 48 9.55 -3.70 -21.37
CA ILE A 48 8.66 -4.51 -22.20
C ILE A 48 7.25 -4.53 -21.57
N ILE A 49 6.22 -4.28 -22.38
CA ILE A 49 4.84 -4.32 -21.89
C ILE A 49 4.42 -5.76 -21.56
N ASP A 50 4.76 -6.72 -22.41
CA ASP A 50 4.43 -8.13 -22.27
C ASP A 50 5.67 -9.03 -22.25
N HIS A 51 6.06 -9.50 -21.06
CA HIS A 51 7.18 -10.41 -20.86
C HIS A 51 6.89 -11.87 -21.25
N PHE A 52 5.62 -12.22 -21.50
CA PHE A 52 5.19 -13.62 -21.65
C PHE A 52 4.43 -13.84 -22.97
N PRO A 53 5.10 -13.74 -24.14
CA PRO A 53 4.48 -13.80 -25.46
C PRO A 53 3.93 -15.18 -25.86
N ASN A 54 4.05 -16.19 -24.98
CA ASN A 54 3.54 -17.55 -25.17
C ASN A 54 2.43 -17.92 -24.18
N SER A 55 2.01 -16.98 -23.31
CA SER A 55 0.99 -17.21 -22.29
C SER A 55 -0.38 -16.74 -22.77
N SER A 56 -1.36 -17.66 -22.83
CA SER A 56 -2.73 -17.31 -23.22
C SER A 56 -3.37 -16.25 -22.32
N ARG A 57 -2.82 -15.98 -21.12
CA ARG A 57 -3.29 -14.94 -20.20
C ARG A 57 -3.16 -13.53 -20.77
N TYR A 58 -2.17 -13.29 -21.64
CA TYR A 58 -1.83 -11.95 -22.12
C TYR A 58 -2.20 -11.70 -23.58
N GLU A 59 -2.90 -12.64 -24.22
CA GLU A 59 -3.41 -12.46 -25.59
C GLU A 59 -4.39 -11.27 -25.68
N PRO A 60 -4.36 -10.47 -26.77
CA PRO A 60 -3.36 -10.51 -27.83
C PRO A 60 -2.02 -9.92 -27.35
N HIS A 61 -0.94 -10.60 -27.71
CA HIS A 61 0.42 -10.21 -27.33
C HIS A 61 0.87 -8.92 -28.01
N THR A 62 1.83 -8.24 -27.39
CA THR A 62 2.48 -7.04 -27.92
C THR A 62 3.99 -7.10 -27.69
N SER A 63 4.78 -6.63 -28.65
CA SER A 63 6.23 -6.45 -28.48
C SER A 63 6.60 -4.99 -28.17
N ALA A 64 5.61 -4.15 -27.88
CA ALA A 64 5.83 -2.74 -27.56
C ALA A 64 6.50 -2.57 -26.20
N THR A 65 7.16 -1.42 -26.04
CA THR A 65 7.76 -0.99 -24.78
C THR A 65 7.04 0.24 -24.24
N PHE A 66 7.24 0.52 -22.96
CA PHE A 66 6.83 1.76 -22.31
C PHE A 66 7.99 2.34 -21.50
N LYS A 67 7.89 3.61 -21.12
CA LYS A 67 8.88 4.27 -20.28
C LYS A 67 8.58 3.95 -18.82
N GLN A 68 9.38 3.06 -18.23
CA GLN A 68 9.34 2.84 -16.78
C GLN A 68 10.33 3.79 -16.11
N ARG A 69 9.86 4.49 -15.08
CA ARG A 69 10.60 5.55 -14.39
C ARG A 69 11.39 4.99 -13.21
N TYR A 70 12.58 5.53 -12.99
CA TYR A 70 13.41 5.21 -11.82
C TYR A 70 14.25 6.42 -11.40
N PHE A 71 14.73 6.38 -10.18
CA PHE A 71 15.56 7.39 -9.53
C PHE A 71 16.72 6.69 -8.85
N PHE A 72 17.88 7.33 -8.72
CA PHE A 72 19.01 6.72 -8.03
C PHE A 72 19.86 7.74 -7.27
N ASP A 73 20.61 7.22 -6.30
CA ASP A 73 21.61 7.94 -5.51
C ASP A 73 22.90 7.12 -5.48
N ASP A 74 23.99 7.72 -5.95
CA ASP A 74 25.33 7.13 -5.98
C ASP A 74 26.29 7.76 -4.96
N SER A 75 25.79 8.61 -4.04
CA SER A 75 26.61 9.40 -3.11
C SER A 75 27.54 8.56 -2.22
N TYR A 76 27.20 7.30 -1.97
CA TYR A 76 28.00 6.36 -1.16
C TYR A 76 28.72 5.29 -2.00
N TYR A 77 28.48 5.25 -3.31
CA TYR A 77 28.95 4.17 -4.16
C TYR A 77 30.48 4.18 -4.29
N LYS A 78 31.08 2.98 -4.14
CA LYS A 78 32.47 2.72 -4.50
C LYS A 78 32.56 1.55 -5.48
N PRO A 79 33.55 1.51 -6.38
CA PRO A 79 33.73 0.39 -7.30
C PRO A 79 33.72 -0.97 -6.59
N GLY A 80 32.85 -1.87 -7.03
CA GLY A 80 32.64 -3.20 -6.43
C GLY A 80 31.52 -3.25 -5.38
N GLY A 81 30.92 -2.11 -5.02
CA GLY A 81 29.77 -2.05 -4.13
C GLY A 81 28.48 -2.63 -4.75
N PRO A 82 27.48 -2.98 -3.92
CA PRO A 82 26.20 -3.50 -4.38
C PRO A 82 25.31 -2.43 -5.01
N VAL A 83 24.26 -2.90 -5.70
CA VAL A 83 23.12 -2.06 -6.10
C VAL A 83 21.89 -2.46 -5.31
N PHE A 84 21.29 -1.52 -4.59
CA PHE A 84 20.05 -1.71 -3.86
C PHE A 84 18.87 -1.26 -4.71
N LEU A 85 17.94 -2.19 -5.01
CA LEU A 85 16.72 -1.90 -5.75
C LEU A 85 15.53 -1.82 -4.79
N TYR A 86 15.08 -0.61 -4.50
CA TYR A 86 13.83 -0.35 -3.82
C TYR A 86 12.67 -0.44 -4.83
N ILE A 87 11.79 -1.42 -4.65
CA ILE A 87 10.59 -1.56 -5.46
C ILE A 87 9.55 -0.55 -4.96
N GLY A 88 9.06 0.33 -5.84
CA GLY A 88 8.23 1.48 -5.48
C GLY A 88 6.86 1.12 -4.85
N GLY A 89 6.31 -0.03 -5.23
CA GLY A 89 4.98 -0.45 -4.80
C GLY A 89 3.87 0.36 -5.48
N GLU A 90 2.78 0.60 -4.77
CA GLU A 90 1.52 1.13 -5.30
C GLU A 90 1.48 2.66 -5.23
N THR A 91 2.55 3.31 -5.64
CA THR A 91 2.68 4.76 -5.56
C THR A 91 3.70 5.29 -6.56
N SER A 92 3.79 6.61 -6.66
CA SER A 92 4.83 7.31 -7.40
C SER A 92 6.20 7.06 -6.78
N GLY A 93 7.25 6.97 -7.60
CA GLY A 93 8.64 6.79 -7.12
C GLY A 93 9.09 7.89 -6.16
N GLU A 94 8.62 9.12 -6.34
CA GLU A 94 8.89 10.27 -5.46
C GLU A 94 8.42 10.03 -4.02
N SER A 95 7.33 9.28 -3.83
CA SER A 95 6.82 8.92 -2.50
C SER A 95 7.80 8.05 -1.71
N ARG A 96 8.88 7.57 -2.34
CA ARG A 96 9.91 6.73 -1.71
C ARG A 96 11.24 7.44 -1.50
N PHE A 97 11.39 8.72 -1.88
CA PHE A 97 12.67 9.46 -1.78
C PHE A 97 13.27 9.46 -0.38
N SER A 98 12.44 9.49 0.66
CA SER A 98 12.92 9.40 2.04
C SER A 98 13.80 8.16 2.29
N ASN A 99 13.60 7.06 1.57
CA ASN A 99 14.43 5.86 1.65
C ASN A 99 15.85 6.04 1.10
N LEU A 100 16.05 6.90 0.09
CA LEU A 100 17.38 7.24 -0.42
C LEU A 100 18.10 8.29 0.44
N GLU A 101 17.36 9.05 1.25
CA GLU A 101 17.91 10.18 2.02
C GLU A 101 18.22 9.86 3.48
N THR A 102 17.35 9.07 4.10
CA THR A 102 17.35 8.82 5.55
C THR A 102 16.86 7.43 5.93
N GLY A 103 16.09 6.77 5.07
CA GLY A 103 15.54 5.44 5.32
C GLY A 103 16.50 4.31 4.95
N ILE A 104 15.94 3.11 4.84
CA ILE A 104 16.73 1.88 4.82
C ILE A 104 17.75 1.79 3.68
N ILE A 105 17.44 2.30 2.49
CA ILE A 105 18.38 2.23 1.36
C ILE A 105 19.58 3.12 1.62
N GLN A 106 19.38 4.32 2.16
CA GLN A 106 20.47 5.18 2.58
C GLN A 106 21.37 4.52 3.61
N ILE A 107 20.76 3.92 4.64
CA ILE A 107 21.46 3.22 5.71
C ILE A 107 22.33 2.08 5.14
N LEU A 108 21.77 1.28 4.24
CA LEU A 108 22.49 0.17 3.60
C LEU A 108 23.58 0.66 2.63
N MET A 109 23.31 1.70 1.84
CA MET A 109 24.28 2.33 0.95
C MET A 109 25.50 2.82 1.73
N GLU A 110 25.29 3.55 2.83
CA GLU A 110 26.38 4.09 3.66
C GLU A 110 27.22 2.98 4.28
N ALA A 111 26.58 1.95 4.82
CA ALA A 111 27.25 0.83 5.47
C ALA A 111 28.06 -0.04 4.50
N THR A 112 27.64 -0.16 3.25
CA THR A 112 28.19 -1.15 2.30
C THR A 112 28.83 -0.56 1.04
N HIS A 113 28.87 0.77 0.96
CA HIS A 113 29.36 1.52 -0.21
C HIS A 113 28.59 1.21 -1.50
N GLY A 114 27.28 1.04 -1.36
CA GLY A 114 26.37 0.70 -2.46
C GLY A 114 25.78 1.91 -3.18
N LEU A 115 25.07 1.62 -4.26
CA LEU A 115 24.22 2.55 -5.02
C LEU A 115 22.75 2.20 -4.78
N GLY A 116 21.90 3.20 -4.56
CA GLY A 116 20.48 3.02 -4.27
C GLY A 116 19.62 3.41 -5.45
N VAL A 117 18.61 2.61 -5.76
CA VAL A 117 17.67 2.83 -6.87
C VAL A 117 16.24 2.69 -6.36
N ILE A 118 15.37 3.63 -6.71
CA ILE A 118 13.92 3.48 -6.61
C ILE A 118 13.40 3.17 -8.02
N LEU A 119 12.77 2.01 -8.20
CA LEU A 119 12.08 1.65 -9.43
C LEU A 119 10.58 1.79 -9.24
N GLU A 120 9.94 2.61 -10.06
CA GLU A 120 8.50 2.78 -10.05
C GLU A 120 7.83 1.56 -10.72
N ASN A 121 6.80 1.02 -10.08
CA ASN A 121 6.08 -0.13 -10.63
C ASN A 121 5.29 0.25 -11.89
N ARG A 122 5.13 -0.70 -12.83
CA ARG A 122 4.18 -0.55 -13.93
C ARG A 122 2.79 -0.17 -13.40
N TYR A 123 2.12 0.76 -14.09
CA TYR A 123 0.80 1.32 -13.74
C TYR A 123 0.75 2.20 -12.48
N TYR A 124 1.89 2.72 -12.01
CA TYR A 124 1.92 3.70 -10.92
C TYR A 124 2.80 4.90 -11.30
N GLY A 125 2.52 6.05 -10.67
CA GLY A 125 3.24 7.31 -10.91
C GLY A 125 3.19 7.77 -12.38
N GLU A 126 4.32 7.74 -13.08
CA GLU A 126 4.40 8.04 -14.51
C GLU A 126 4.70 6.81 -15.37
N SER A 127 4.79 5.62 -14.75
CA SER A 127 5.17 4.36 -15.39
C SER A 127 3.97 3.59 -15.96
N TYR A 128 3.19 4.24 -16.83
CA TYR A 128 2.02 3.63 -17.46
C TYR A 128 2.32 3.08 -18.86
N PRO A 129 1.98 1.80 -19.15
CA PRO A 129 2.12 1.24 -20.50
C PRO A 129 1.20 1.85 -21.55
N PHE A 130 0.09 2.48 -21.13
CA PHE A 130 -0.94 3.05 -21.99
C PHE A 130 -1.45 4.39 -21.43
N GLU A 131 -2.04 5.22 -22.27
CA GLU A 131 -2.62 6.52 -21.89
C GLU A 131 -3.85 6.38 -20.97
N THR A 132 -4.49 5.20 -21.00
CA THR A 132 -5.63 4.84 -20.14
C THR A 132 -5.42 3.48 -19.49
N SER A 133 -6.29 3.17 -18.54
CA SER A 133 -6.34 1.92 -17.79
C SER A 133 -7.69 1.22 -18.03
N THR A 134 -8.07 1.02 -19.30
CA THR A 134 -9.21 0.15 -19.64
C THR A 134 -8.95 -1.29 -19.18
N THR A 135 -9.99 -2.12 -19.06
CA THR A 135 -9.83 -3.53 -18.65
C THR A 135 -8.84 -4.28 -19.55
N ASP A 136 -8.88 -4.02 -20.86
CA ASP A 136 -7.94 -4.59 -21.83
C ASP A 136 -6.51 -4.13 -21.60
N GLU A 137 -6.29 -2.85 -21.33
CA GLU A 137 -4.96 -2.31 -21.05
C GLU A 137 -4.41 -2.82 -19.73
N LEU A 138 -5.25 -2.98 -18.71
CA LEU A 138 -4.85 -3.48 -17.39
C LEU A 138 -4.49 -4.97 -17.37
N ARG A 139 -4.74 -5.74 -18.44
CA ARG A 139 -4.35 -7.18 -18.49
C ARG A 139 -2.86 -7.45 -18.25
N PHE A 140 -2.02 -6.43 -18.42
CA PHE A 140 -0.58 -6.50 -18.16
C PHE A 140 -0.17 -5.99 -16.77
N LEU A 141 -1.12 -5.53 -15.93
CA LEU A 141 -0.92 -5.29 -14.50
C LEU A 141 -1.15 -6.59 -13.74
N THR A 142 -0.10 -7.41 -13.66
CA THR A 142 -0.12 -8.71 -12.96
C THR A 142 1.19 -8.90 -12.22
N THR A 143 1.15 -9.69 -11.14
CA THR A 143 2.32 -9.98 -10.31
C THR A 143 3.49 -10.50 -11.15
N GLU A 144 3.24 -11.40 -12.10
CA GLU A 144 4.27 -11.98 -12.98
C GLU A 144 4.97 -10.94 -13.84
N GLN A 145 4.18 -10.04 -14.43
CA GLN A 145 4.73 -8.99 -15.29
C GLN A 145 5.58 -8.01 -14.48
N THR A 146 5.17 -7.66 -13.26
CA THR A 146 5.97 -6.78 -12.38
C THR A 146 7.26 -7.44 -11.90
N ILE A 147 7.26 -8.72 -11.52
CA ILE A 147 8.53 -9.37 -11.12
C ILE A 147 9.46 -9.60 -12.33
N ALA A 148 8.91 -9.75 -13.54
CA ALA A 148 9.68 -9.80 -14.77
C ALA A 148 10.27 -8.41 -15.13
N ASP A 149 9.56 -7.31 -14.82
CA ASP A 149 10.13 -5.96 -14.94
C ASP A 149 11.39 -5.80 -14.10
N ASN A 150 11.37 -6.27 -12.85
CA ASN A 150 12.53 -6.20 -11.96
C ASN A 150 13.72 -6.98 -12.55
N ALA A 151 13.48 -8.19 -13.04
CA ALA A 151 14.50 -9.01 -13.70
C ALA A 151 15.04 -8.35 -14.98
N TYR A 152 14.17 -7.74 -15.79
CA TYR A 152 14.58 -7.01 -16.98
C TYR A 152 15.39 -5.76 -16.60
N PHE A 153 14.95 -5.01 -15.59
CA PHE A 153 15.59 -3.78 -15.15
C PHE A 153 17.04 -4.01 -14.72
N VAL A 154 17.31 -5.00 -13.86
CA VAL A 154 18.69 -5.26 -13.37
C VAL A 154 19.67 -5.65 -14.48
N GLN A 155 19.17 -6.14 -15.63
CA GLN A 155 20.00 -6.49 -16.79
C GLN A 155 20.30 -5.29 -17.71
N HIS A 156 19.45 -4.25 -17.67
CA HIS A 156 19.45 -3.19 -18.68
C HIS A 156 19.56 -1.76 -18.10
N ALA A 157 19.49 -1.62 -16.78
CA ALA A 157 19.58 -0.32 -16.11
C ALA A 157 20.89 0.41 -16.46
N THR A 158 20.81 1.72 -16.55
CA THR A 158 21.97 2.60 -16.78
C THR A 158 21.99 3.67 -15.71
N PHE A 159 23.18 4.13 -15.33
CA PHE A 159 23.35 5.13 -14.28
C PHE A 159 24.27 6.24 -14.80
N PRO A 160 23.72 7.27 -15.45
CA PRO A 160 24.52 8.37 -15.99
C PRO A 160 25.40 9.00 -14.92
N GLY A 161 26.71 9.12 -15.19
CA GLY A 161 27.69 9.63 -14.22
C GLY A 161 28.43 8.54 -13.45
N VAL A 162 27.92 7.32 -13.41
CA VAL A 162 28.56 6.18 -12.72
C VAL A 162 29.44 5.40 -13.69
N ASN A 163 30.77 5.45 -13.49
CA ASN A 163 31.73 4.77 -14.35
C ASN A 163 31.98 3.31 -13.89
N ALA A 164 30.94 2.48 -13.92
CA ALA A 164 31.02 1.05 -13.59
C ALA A 164 29.95 0.23 -14.34
N THR A 165 30.23 -1.04 -14.61
CA THR A 165 29.23 -1.99 -15.14
C THR A 165 28.44 -2.57 -13.98
N LEU A 166 27.22 -2.05 -13.79
CA LEU A 166 26.35 -2.40 -12.67
C LEU A 166 25.21 -3.37 -13.03
N THR A 167 25.10 -3.78 -14.29
CA THR A 167 24.07 -4.74 -14.70
C THR A 167 24.37 -6.14 -14.15
N SER A 168 23.32 -6.92 -13.89
CA SER A 168 23.46 -8.33 -13.55
C SER A 168 24.08 -9.11 -14.73
N PRO A 169 25.03 -10.04 -14.51
CA PRO A 169 25.48 -10.58 -13.21
C PRO A 169 26.77 -9.93 -12.66
N HIS A 170 27.12 -8.71 -13.10
CA HIS A 170 28.40 -8.07 -12.78
C HIS A 170 28.44 -7.41 -11.40
N ALA A 171 27.29 -6.98 -10.88
CA ALA A 171 27.15 -6.43 -9.53
C ALA A 171 26.09 -7.21 -8.73
N PRO A 172 26.25 -7.35 -7.40
CA PRO A 172 25.23 -7.95 -6.56
C PRO A 172 24.05 -6.99 -6.41
N TRP A 173 22.90 -7.39 -6.98
CA TRP A 173 21.63 -6.68 -6.84
C TRP A 173 20.86 -7.19 -5.63
N ILE A 174 20.56 -6.29 -4.69
CA ILE A 174 19.84 -6.58 -3.46
C ILE A 174 18.52 -5.81 -3.46
N LEU A 175 17.40 -6.54 -3.43
CA LEU A 175 16.08 -5.95 -3.49
C LEU A 175 15.59 -5.54 -2.09
N TYR A 176 14.77 -4.49 -2.05
CA TYR A 176 13.99 -4.14 -0.87
C TYR A 176 12.59 -3.74 -1.31
N GLY A 177 11.58 -4.13 -0.54
CA GLY A 177 10.23 -3.60 -0.71
C GLY A 177 9.38 -3.80 0.54
N GLY A 178 8.46 -2.86 0.78
CA GLY A 178 7.44 -2.92 1.82
C GLY A 178 6.08 -3.33 1.26
N SER A 179 5.24 -4.05 2.02
CA SER A 179 3.85 -4.37 1.60
C SER A 179 3.78 -5.22 0.33
N LEU A 180 2.97 -4.85 -0.69
CA LEU A 180 2.99 -5.49 -2.01
C LEU A 180 4.38 -5.46 -2.63
N ALA A 181 5.14 -4.38 -2.48
CA ALA A 181 6.51 -4.32 -2.96
C ALA A 181 7.41 -5.34 -2.24
N GLY A 182 7.13 -5.64 -0.96
CA GLY A 182 7.77 -6.72 -0.21
C GLY A 182 7.42 -8.09 -0.77
N ALA A 183 6.15 -8.32 -1.13
CA ALA A 183 5.75 -9.54 -1.82
C ALA A 183 6.45 -9.67 -3.19
N GLN A 184 6.52 -8.58 -3.96
CA GLN A 184 7.24 -8.53 -5.23
C GLN A 184 8.74 -8.78 -5.07
N THR A 185 9.39 -8.30 -4.00
CA THR A 185 10.76 -8.66 -3.65
C THR A 185 10.90 -10.16 -3.45
N ALA A 186 10.06 -10.76 -2.60
CA ALA A 186 10.10 -12.19 -2.32
C ALA A 186 9.86 -13.04 -3.58
N PHE A 187 8.89 -12.66 -4.41
CA PHE A 187 8.53 -13.38 -5.64
C PHE A 187 9.59 -13.21 -6.74
N SER A 188 10.21 -12.04 -6.85
CA SER A 188 11.35 -11.79 -7.74
C SER A 188 12.53 -12.68 -7.38
N LEU A 189 12.90 -12.76 -6.08
CA LEU A 189 13.99 -13.62 -5.62
C LEU A 189 13.68 -15.10 -5.80
N LYS A 190 12.44 -15.52 -5.54
CA LYS A 190 12.02 -16.92 -5.77
C LYS A 190 12.08 -17.33 -7.24
N THR A 191 11.87 -16.40 -8.16
CA THR A 191 11.77 -16.69 -9.60
C THR A 191 13.10 -16.50 -10.33
N TYR A 192 13.86 -15.47 -9.95
CA TYR A 192 15.06 -15.01 -10.66
C TYR A 192 16.31 -14.91 -9.77
N GLY A 193 16.21 -15.29 -8.49
CA GLY A 193 17.34 -15.30 -7.56
C GLY A 193 18.14 -16.59 -7.58
N GLY A 194 19.16 -16.64 -6.72
CA GLY A 194 20.07 -17.79 -6.58
C GLY A 194 21.50 -17.46 -7.02
N ASP A 195 22.41 -18.42 -6.90
CA ASP A 195 23.85 -18.21 -7.15
C ASP A 195 24.17 -17.93 -8.63
N ASP A 196 23.42 -18.57 -9.53
CA ASP A 196 23.46 -18.34 -10.98
C ASP A 196 22.30 -17.46 -11.47
N GLY A 197 21.55 -16.87 -10.54
CA GLY A 197 20.39 -16.03 -10.83
C GLY A 197 20.75 -14.61 -11.24
N LEU A 198 19.74 -13.83 -11.60
CA LEU A 198 19.86 -12.41 -11.90
C LEU A 198 19.94 -11.55 -10.63
N LEU A 199 19.31 -12.02 -9.56
CA LEU A 199 19.15 -11.30 -8.30
C LEU A 199 19.94 -11.98 -7.19
N TRP A 200 20.72 -11.20 -6.43
CA TRP A 200 21.60 -11.78 -5.43
C TRP A 200 20.88 -12.06 -4.12
N ALA A 201 20.15 -11.07 -3.59
CA ALA A 201 19.46 -11.16 -2.30
C ALA A 201 18.26 -10.20 -2.26
N GLY A 202 17.46 -10.26 -1.19
CA GLY A 202 16.41 -9.27 -0.97
C GLY A 202 15.80 -9.28 0.42
N ILE A 203 15.21 -8.15 0.80
CA ILE A 203 14.50 -7.94 2.07
C ILE A 203 13.03 -7.65 1.75
N GLY A 204 12.16 -8.60 2.12
CA GLY A 204 10.71 -8.43 2.07
C GLY A 204 10.22 -7.90 3.41
N ALA A 205 9.93 -6.60 3.48
CA ALA A 205 9.42 -5.95 4.68
C ALA A 205 7.88 -5.94 4.68
N SER A 206 7.25 -6.45 5.74
CA SER A 206 5.79 -6.58 5.83
C SER A 206 5.20 -7.15 4.54
N ALA A 207 5.85 -8.20 4.03
CA ALA A 207 5.66 -8.68 2.66
C ALA A 207 4.36 -9.48 2.56
N THR A 208 3.36 -8.91 1.89
CA THR A 208 1.99 -9.44 1.73
C THR A 208 1.90 -10.64 0.78
N THR A 209 2.67 -11.67 1.09
CA THR A 209 2.94 -12.81 0.21
C THR A 209 1.78 -13.80 0.12
N LYS A 210 0.79 -13.68 1.00
CA LYS A 210 -0.42 -14.50 1.02
C LYS A 210 -1.63 -13.74 0.46
N ALA A 211 -2.28 -14.30 -0.55
CA ALA A 211 -3.60 -13.84 -1.00
C ALA A 211 -4.72 -14.59 -0.26
N LYS A 212 -5.76 -13.86 0.16
CA LYS A 212 -7.00 -14.35 0.80
C LYS A 212 -8.18 -13.56 0.23
N LEU A 213 -9.36 -14.14 0.03
CA LEU A 213 -10.51 -13.38 -0.49
C LEU A 213 -11.05 -12.40 0.55
N ALA A 214 -11.53 -12.94 1.68
CA ALA A 214 -11.97 -12.19 2.84
C ALA A 214 -10.78 -12.02 3.81
N TYR A 215 -10.60 -10.81 4.31
CA TYR A 215 -9.54 -10.48 5.27
C TYR A 215 -10.13 -9.80 6.50
N THR A 216 -10.59 -10.62 7.45
CA THR A 216 -11.17 -10.14 8.71
C THR A 216 -10.12 -9.70 9.71
N GLU A 217 -8.93 -10.31 9.63
CA GLU A 217 -7.85 -10.20 10.58
C GLU A 217 -7.12 -8.85 10.49
N TRP A 218 -7.35 -8.08 9.42
CA TRP A 218 -6.83 -6.72 9.26
C TRP A 218 -7.11 -5.81 10.48
N TYR A 219 -8.23 -6.04 11.16
CA TYR A 219 -8.63 -5.28 12.36
C TYR A 219 -8.11 -5.86 13.69
N ASP A 220 -7.41 -7.00 13.66
CA ASP A 220 -6.99 -7.72 14.86
C ASP A 220 -5.94 -6.98 15.69
N PRO A 221 -4.95 -6.29 15.08
CA PRO A 221 -4.05 -5.44 15.85
C PRO A 221 -4.78 -4.34 16.60
N ILE A 222 -5.81 -3.73 16.01
CA ILE A 222 -6.64 -2.72 16.67
C ILE A 222 -7.39 -3.35 17.84
N GLN A 223 -8.04 -4.51 17.64
CA GLN A 223 -8.72 -5.23 18.71
C GLN A 223 -7.79 -5.53 19.90
N LYS A 224 -6.53 -5.88 19.61
CA LYS A 224 -5.56 -6.36 20.60
C LYS A 224 -4.80 -5.23 21.31
N TYR A 225 -4.35 -4.21 20.58
CA TYR A 225 -3.37 -3.24 21.07
C TYR A 225 -3.92 -1.82 21.29
N ALA A 226 -5.09 -1.48 20.72
CA ALA A 226 -5.70 -0.18 20.96
C ALA A 226 -6.28 -0.08 22.40
N PRO A 227 -6.61 1.14 22.88
CA PRO A 227 -7.21 1.33 24.19
C PRO A 227 -8.52 0.54 24.32
N GLN A 228 -8.61 -0.33 25.31
CA GLN A 228 -9.65 -1.36 25.37
C GLN A 228 -11.05 -0.80 25.72
N ASP A 229 -11.11 0.39 26.32
CA ASP A 229 -12.33 1.16 26.48
C ASP A 229 -12.88 1.68 25.14
N CYS A 230 -12.00 2.15 24.25
CA CYS A 230 -12.36 2.54 22.88
C CYS A 230 -12.83 1.32 22.09
N VAL A 231 -12.03 0.25 22.08
CA VAL A 231 -12.36 -1.01 21.39
C VAL A 231 -13.67 -1.60 21.89
N GLY A 232 -13.89 -1.64 23.20
CA GLY A 232 -15.14 -2.11 23.81
C GLY A 232 -16.36 -1.29 23.38
N SER A 233 -16.20 0.04 23.33
CA SER A 233 -17.25 0.95 22.87
C SER A 233 -17.60 0.72 21.40
N LEU A 234 -16.60 0.62 20.53
CA LEU A 234 -16.79 0.39 19.10
C LEU A 234 -17.45 -0.96 18.84
N ASN A 235 -16.94 -2.05 19.43
CA ASN A 235 -17.55 -3.38 19.31
C ASN A 235 -19.03 -3.38 19.72
N ALA A 236 -19.36 -2.74 20.86
CA ALA A 236 -20.73 -2.70 21.36
C ALA A 236 -21.66 -1.83 20.48
N ILE A 237 -21.19 -0.68 20.01
CA ILE A 237 -21.96 0.19 19.11
C ILE A 237 -22.20 -0.51 17.77
N VAL A 238 -21.17 -1.11 17.18
CA VAL A 238 -21.25 -1.81 15.89
C VAL A 238 -22.20 -3.01 15.96
N ASP A 239 -22.16 -3.79 17.04
CA ASP A 239 -23.12 -4.89 17.23
C ASP A 239 -24.56 -4.38 17.25
N LYS A 240 -24.80 -3.25 17.94
CA LYS A 240 -26.12 -2.61 17.97
C LYS A 240 -26.53 -1.99 16.62
N ILE A 241 -25.58 -1.46 15.84
CA ILE A 241 -25.81 -1.04 14.44
C ILE A 241 -26.29 -2.22 13.60
N ASP A 242 -25.61 -3.37 13.69
CA ASP A 242 -25.99 -4.60 13.00
C ASP A 242 -27.38 -5.09 13.43
N GLN A 243 -27.71 -5.01 14.72
CA GLN A 243 -29.06 -5.32 15.22
C GLN A 243 -30.12 -4.41 14.60
N VAL A 244 -29.88 -3.10 14.50
CA VAL A 244 -30.81 -2.17 13.86
C VAL A 244 -30.97 -2.50 12.37
N PHE A 245 -29.89 -2.78 11.64
CA PHE A 245 -29.98 -3.23 10.25
C PHE A 245 -30.80 -4.51 10.09
N ALA A 246 -30.62 -5.49 10.98
CA ALA A 246 -31.34 -6.76 10.95
C ALA A 246 -32.86 -6.62 11.15
N THR A 247 -33.33 -5.53 11.76
CA THR A 247 -34.79 -5.28 11.89
C THR A 247 -35.47 -4.99 10.55
N GLY A 248 -34.73 -4.53 9.53
CA GLY A 248 -35.30 -4.05 8.27
C GLY A 248 -36.18 -2.79 8.41
N ASN A 249 -36.24 -2.17 9.58
CA ASN A 249 -37.09 -1.00 9.82
C ASN A 249 -36.43 0.25 9.24
N ALA A 250 -36.95 0.70 8.09
CA ALA A 250 -36.41 1.87 7.37
C ALA A 250 -36.37 3.15 8.24
N ALA A 251 -37.36 3.37 9.11
CA ALA A 251 -37.37 4.54 9.98
C ALA A 251 -36.30 4.45 11.08
N ALA A 252 -36.08 3.26 11.66
CA ALA A 252 -35.02 3.03 12.64
C ALA A 252 -33.63 3.18 12.02
N ILE A 253 -33.42 2.60 10.83
CA ILE A 253 -32.17 2.71 10.08
C ILE A 253 -31.88 4.17 9.70
N HIS A 254 -32.87 4.87 9.14
CA HIS A 254 -32.72 6.29 8.81
C HIS A 254 -32.39 7.13 10.05
N LYS A 255 -33.11 6.90 11.16
CA LYS A 255 -32.84 7.60 12.43
C LYS A 255 -31.42 7.33 12.93
N MET A 256 -30.95 6.09 12.86
CA MET A 256 -29.59 5.73 13.24
C MET A 256 -28.56 6.47 12.38
N LYS A 257 -28.69 6.40 11.05
CA LYS A 257 -27.78 7.13 10.14
C LYS A 257 -27.79 8.64 10.38
N ALA A 258 -28.95 9.21 10.69
CA ALA A 258 -29.09 10.63 11.00
C ALA A 258 -28.34 11.09 12.26
N LEU A 259 -28.14 10.21 13.26
CA LEU A 259 -27.35 10.58 14.44
C LEU A 259 -25.90 10.91 14.08
N PHE A 260 -25.37 10.20 13.08
CA PHE A 260 -24.04 10.41 12.50
C PHE A 260 -24.02 11.50 11.41
N GLY A 261 -25.17 12.05 11.02
CA GLY A 261 -25.30 12.99 9.89
C GLY A 261 -25.13 12.32 8.52
N LEU A 262 -25.41 11.02 8.41
CA LEU A 262 -25.17 10.20 7.22
C LEU A 262 -26.47 9.63 6.63
N GLU A 263 -27.63 10.20 6.96
CA GLU A 263 -28.95 9.73 6.52
C GLU A 263 -29.16 9.76 5.00
N ALA A 264 -28.37 10.57 4.28
CA ALA A 264 -28.37 10.60 2.82
C ALA A 264 -27.84 9.31 2.19
N LEU A 265 -27.04 8.52 2.92
CA LEU A 265 -26.51 7.23 2.45
C LEU A 265 -27.61 6.17 2.52
N THR A 266 -28.13 5.77 1.35
CA THR A 266 -29.21 4.77 1.26
C THR A 266 -28.68 3.35 1.39
N ASP A 267 -27.50 3.05 0.83
CA ASP A 267 -26.80 1.77 1.01
C ASP A 267 -26.27 1.67 2.45
N ASN A 268 -26.43 0.50 3.08
CA ASN A 268 -25.98 0.27 4.45
C ASN A 268 -24.47 0.04 4.53
N GLY A 269 -23.87 -0.50 3.47
CA GLY A 269 -22.44 -0.66 3.34
C GLY A 269 -21.73 0.69 3.23
N ASP A 270 -22.26 1.64 2.44
CA ASP A 270 -21.67 3.00 2.34
C ASP A 270 -21.65 3.70 3.71
N PHE A 271 -22.74 3.59 4.47
CA PHE A 271 -22.77 4.07 5.86
C PHE A 271 -21.74 3.34 6.74
N ALA A 272 -21.71 2.01 6.67
CA ALA A 272 -20.82 1.18 7.49
C ALA A 272 -19.34 1.44 7.21
N MET A 273 -18.97 1.62 5.94
CA MET A 273 -17.63 1.99 5.50
C MET A 273 -17.25 3.39 6.01
N THR A 274 -18.16 4.36 5.87
CA THR A 274 -17.91 5.74 6.29
C THR A 274 -17.56 5.84 7.78
N ILE A 275 -18.32 5.17 8.64
CA ILE A 275 -18.05 5.20 10.08
C ILE A 275 -16.76 4.45 10.42
N ALA A 276 -16.35 3.47 9.61
CA ALA A 276 -15.13 2.71 9.79
C ALA A 276 -13.84 3.45 9.37
N TYR A 277 -13.92 4.56 8.61
CA TYR A 277 -12.74 5.28 8.13
C TYR A 277 -11.67 5.63 9.17
N PRO A 278 -11.98 5.99 10.43
CA PRO A 278 -10.96 6.27 11.44
C PRO A 278 -10.13 5.03 11.84
N LEU A 279 -10.65 3.83 11.56
CA LEU A 279 -9.97 2.55 11.76
C LEU A 279 -9.23 2.08 10.50
N GLY A 280 -9.56 2.68 9.36
CA GLY A 280 -9.34 2.20 8.00
C GLY A 280 -10.54 1.41 7.51
N GLY A 281 -11.19 1.96 6.49
CA GLY A 281 -12.31 1.31 5.80
C GLY A 281 -11.81 0.19 4.87
N PRO A 282 -12.72 -0.57 4.23
CA PRO A 282 -12.29 -1.42 3.12
C PRO A 282 -11.64 -0.59 2.02
N MET A 283 -10.39 -0.95 1.68
CA MET A 283 -9.53 -0.36 0.65
C MET A 283 -9.18 1.13 0.79
N ASN A 284 -10.15 2.04 0.61
CA ASN A 284 -9.89 3.48 0.54
C ASN A 284 -10.43 4.18 1.78
N TYR A 285 -9.64 5.07 2.36
CA TYR A 285 -10.04 5.88 3.51
C TYR A 285 -9.37 7.27 3.45
N PRO A 286 -10.07 8.35 3.85
CA PRO A 286 -9.60 9.72 3.63
C PRO A 286 -8.70 10.29 4.75
N THR A 287 -8.51 9.56 5.84
CA THR A 287 -7.75 9.99 7.03
C THR A 287 -6.68 8.95 7.39
N ASN A 288 -5.62 9.34 8.09
CA ASN A 288 -4.69 8.35 8.61
C ASN A 288 -5.36 7.46 9.68
N THR A 289 -4.89 6.24 9.79
CA THR A 289 -5.52 5.17 10.57
C THR A 289 -4.47 4.45 11.41
N TRP A 290 -4.81 3.26 11.92
CA TRP A 290 -3.84 2.39 12.58
C TRP A 290 -2.67 2.01 11.68
N GLN A 291 -2.91 1.81 10.38
CA GLN A 291 -1.86 1.43 9.43
C GLN A 291 -0.73 2.47 9.34
N GLU A 292 -1.08 3.75 9.41
CA GLU A 292 -0.15 4.88 9.28
C GLU A 292 0.49 5.31 10.63
N ILE A 293 0.30 4.53 11.70
CA ILE A 293 1.07 4.73 12.92
C ILE A 293 2.52 4.39 12.59
N ILE A 294 3.43 5.34 12.83
CA ILE A 294 4.86 5.10 12.71
C ILE A 294 5.66 5.75 13.84
N TRP A 295 6.86 5.25 14.08
CA TRP A 295 7.83 5.81 15.00
C TRP A 295 8.41 7.15 14.51
N GLY A 296 8.89 7.94 15.46
CA GLY A 296 9.46 9.26 15.19
C GLY A 296 8.42 10.28 14.74
N ASP A 297 8.90 11.40 14.17
CA ASP A 297 8.04 12.52 13.78
C ASP A 297 7.22 12.26 12.50
N ASN A 298 7.35 11.08 11.89
CA ASN A 298 6.67 10.70 10.65
C ASN A 298 5.27 10.10 10.89
N GLY A 299 4.90 9.80 12.14
CA GLY A 299 3.66 9.13 12.51
C GLY A 299 2.43 10.02 12.59
N SER A 300 1.27 9.45 12.30
CA SER A 300 -0.02 10.09 12.57
C SER A 300 -0.54 9.78 13.98
N GLN A 301 -1.25 10.76 14.56
CA GLN A 301 -1.96 10.65 15.84
C GLN A 301 -3.48 10.46 15.66
N ASP A 302 -3.97 10.43 14.42
CA ASP A 302 -5.40 10.53 14.10
C ASP A 302 -6.23 9.40 14.75
N PHE A 303 -5.73 8.17 14.73
CA PHE A 303 -6.38 7.04 15.41
C PHE A 303 -6.51 7.26 16.93
N TRP A 304 -5.45 7.77 17.58
CA TRP A 304 -5.45 8.02 19.02
C TRP A 304 -6.40 9.16 19.39
N LEU A 305 -6.47 10.20 18.56
CA LEU A 305 -7.42 11.31 18.71
C LEU A 305 -8.86 10.83 18.52
N PHE A 306 -9.11 9.95 17.55
CA PHE A 306 -10.40 9.31 17.35
C PHE A 306 -10.82 8.53 18.61
N CYS A 307 -9.96 7.65 19.13
CA CYS A 307 -10.28 6.89 20.33
C CYS A 307 -10.51 7.78 21.55
N THR A 308 -9.67 8.81 21.74
CA THR A 308 -9.83 9.79 22.83
C THR A 308 -11.17 10.52 22.74
N ASN A 309 -11.63 10.84 21.52
CA ASN A 309 -12.95 11.43 21.35
C ASN A 309 -14.06 10.42 21.71
N VAL A 310 -14.00 9.19 21.20
CA VAL A 310 -15.01 8.16 21.48
C VAL A 310 -15.17 7.94 22.98
N THR A 311 -14.07 7.86 23.73
CA THR A 311 -14.08 7.60 25.17
C THR A 311 -14.04 8.86 26.03
N ASN A 312 -14.33 10.04 25.46
CA ASN A 312 -14.32 11.29 26.20
C ASN A 312 -15.37 11.30 27.33
N LEU A 313 -14.89 11.26 28.58
CA LEU A 313 -15.70 11.29 29.80
C LEU A 313 -16.34 12.66 30.07
N ASP A 314 -15.75 13.73 29.56
CA ASP A 314 -16.17 15.11 29.77
C ASP A 314 -17.05 15.63 28.62
N ALA A 315 -17.61 14.73 27.83
CA ALA A 315 -18.51 15.09 26.75
C ALA A 315 -19.75 15.84 27.29
N PRO A 316 -20.16 16.95 26.66
CA PRO A 316 -21.33 17.70 27.12
C PRO A 316 -22.63 16.88 27.05
N GLU A 317 -23.62 17.26 27.87
CA GLU A 317 -24.87 16.51 28.01
C GLU A 317 -25.64 16.32 26.69
N ASN A 318 -25.59 17.30 25.78
CA ASN A 318 -26.24 17.18 24.46
C ASN A 318 -25.61 16.10 23.58
N ILE A 319 -24.36 15.70 23.85
CA ILE A 319 -23.68 14.59 23.20
C ILE A 319 -24.05 13.28 23.92
N THR A 320 -23.89 13.21 25.24
CA THR A 320 -24.12 11.97 26.00
C THR A 320 -25.59 11.52 25.99
N GLN A 321 -26.56 12.43 25.88
CA GLN A 321 -27.98 12.06 25.75
C GLN A 321 -28.26 11.26 24.47
N VAL A 322 -27.41 11.35 23.43
CA VAL A 322 -27.57 10.58 22.18
C VAL A 322 -27.43 9.08 22.41
N ASP A 323 -26.72 8.64 23.44
CA ASP A 323 -26.55 7.22 23.80
C ASP A 323 -27.89 6.49 24.01
N TYR A 324 -28.95 7.21 24.37
CA TYR A 324 -30.28 6.66 24.61
C TYR A 324 -31.17 6.66 23.37
N ALA A 325 -30.79 7.35 22.29
CA ALA A 325 -31.67 7.67 21.16
C ALA A 325 -32.19 6.45 20.38
N LEU A 326 -31.46 5.34 20.42
CA LEU A 326 -31.76 4.09 19.72
C LEU A 326 -32.08 2.91 20.65
N SER A 327 -32.09 3.13 21.97
CA SER A 327 -32.32 2.09 22.99
C SER A 327 -33.57 1.23 22.72
N GLN A 328 -34.67 1.85 22.29
CA GLN A 328 -35.93 1.16 21.96
C GLN A 328 -35.79 0.09 20.85
N TYR A 329 -34.78 0.20 19.98
CA TYR A 329 -34.52 -0.74 18.90
C TYR A 329 -33.55 -1.86 19.30
N THR A 330 -32.93 -1.78 20.48
CA THR A 330 -31.88 -2.69 20.95
C THR A 330 -32.10 -3.10 22.41
N GLY A 331 -33.31 -3.54 22.74
CA GLY A 331 -33.62 -4.11 24.05
C GLY A 331 -33.71 -3.11 25.22
N GLY A 332 -33.77 -1.80 24.96
CA GLY A 332 -33.92 -0.76 25.98
C GLY A 332 -32.60 -0.24 26.57
N GLU A 333 -31.46 -0.81 26.20
CA GLU A 333 -30.16 -0.45 26.76
C GLU A 333 -29.48 0.70 25.98
N PRO A 334 -28.87 1.68 26.67
CA PRO A 334 -28.12 2.76 26.03
C PRO A 334 -26.91 2.23 25.26
N TRP A 335 -26.57 2.93 24.18
CA TRP A 335 -25.38 2.67 23.37
C TRP A 335 -24.28 3.56 23.92
N ALA A 336 -23.56 3.09 24.94
CA ALA A 336 -22.52 3.87 25.59
C ALA A 336 -21.54 4.43 24.55
N ASN A 337 -21.24 5.73 24.64
CA ASN A 337 -20.34 6.48 23.76
C ASN A 337 -20.82 6.68 22.31
N LEU A 338 -22.08 6.33 21.98
CA LEU A 338 -22.64 6.56 20.65
C LEU A 338 -22.63 8.04 20.29
N GLY A 339 -22.98 8.91 21.24
CA GLY A 339 -22.97 10.36 21.04
C GLY A 339 -21.59 10.87 20.64
N ASN A 340 -20.56 10.44 21.36
CA ASN A 340 -19.17 10.80 21.09
C ASN A 340 -18.72 10.35 19.71
N TYR A 341 -19.00 9.08 19.37
CA TYR A 341 -18.64 8.53 18.07
C TYR A 341 -19.36 9.27 16.93
N ALA A 342 -20.67 9.47 17.05
CA ALA A 342 -21.44 10.22 16.06
C ALA A 342 -20.98 11.68 15.95
N ASN A 343 -20.58 12.30 17.05
CA ASN A 343 -20.00 13.64 17.08
C ASN A 343 -18.66 13.71 16.33
N TYR A 344 -17.81 12.68 16.43
CA TYR A 344 -16.58 12.61 15.66
C TYR A 344 -16.86 12.64 14.16
N ILE A 345 -17.76 11.76 13.71
CA ILE A 345 -18.11 11.64 12.28
C ILE A 345 -18.62 12.99 11.74
N LYS A 346 -19.49 13.67 12.49
CA LYS A 346 -20.05 14.97 12.07
C LYS A 346 -19.03 16.10 12.00
N ASN A 347 -18.08 16.15 12.93
CA ASN A 347 -17.17 17.29 13.06
C ASN A 347 -15.81 17.09 12.40
N TYR A 348 -15.42 15.85 12.10
CA TYR A 348 -14.10 15.53 11.54
C TYR A 348 -14.19 14.83 10.19
N LEU A 349 -15.11 13.88 10.00
CA LEU A 349 -15.23 13.19 8.72
C LEU A 349 -16.12 13.94 7.73
N ILE A 350 -17.35 14.33 8.07
CA ILE A 350 -18.24 15.03 7.11
C ILE A 350 -17.59 16.29 6.49
N PRO A 351 -16.83 17.13 7.23
CA PRO A 351 -16.18 18.30 6.65
C PRO A 351 -15.18 18.00 5.54
N ILE A 352 -14.64 16.78 5.45
CA ILE A 352 -13.76 16.34 4.37
C ILE A 352 -14.42 16.48 3.00
N CYS A 353 -15.74 16.32 2.95
CA CYS A 353 -16.48 16.38 1.70
C CYS A 353 -16.53 17.79 1.10
N ASP A 354 -16.02 18.82 1.80
CA ASP A 354 -15.88 20.20 1.29
C ASP A 354 -17.17 20.75 0.67
N GLY A 355 -18.31 20.45 1.32
CA GLY A 355 -19.64 20.86 0.87
C GLY A 355 -20.28 20.00 -0.23
N ALA A 356 -19.59 18.96 -0.73
CA ALA A 356 -20.18 17.99 -1.64
C ALA A 356 -21.33 17.22 -0.95
N PRO A 357 -22.38 16.79 -1.70
CA PRO A 357 -23.45 15.98 -1.12
C PRO A 357 -22.91 14.67 -0.54
N ILE A 358 -23.36 14.31 0.67
CA ILE A 358 -22.88 13.14 1.42
C ILE A 358 -22.93 11.84 0.60
N ASN A 359 -24.00 11.65 -0.17
CA ASN A 359 -24.24 10.47 -0.99
C ASN A 359 -23.66 10.56 -2.42
N SER A 360 -22.81 11.54 -2.70
CA SER A 360 -22.11 11.64 -3.98
C SER A 360 -20.78 10.91 -3.95
N SER A 361 -20.28 10.55 -5.13
CA SER A 361 -18.95 9.93 -5.31
C SER A 361 -17.78 10.89 -5.07
N ALA A 362 -18.06 12.17 -4.83
CA ALA A 362 -17.07 13.12 -4.34
C ALA A 362 -16.96 13.10 -2.80
N CYS A 363 -17.82 12.34 -2.12
CA CYS A 363 -17.89 12.20 -0.67
C CYS A 363 -17.97 10.70 -0.31
N PHE A 364 -19.07 10.24 0.28
CA PHE A 364 -19.18 8.89 0.87
C PHE A 364 -20.13 7.95 0.10
N GLY A 365 -20.63 8.37 -1.06
CA GLY A 365 -21.57 7.58 -1.86
C GLY A 365 -20.87 6.77 -2.94
N GLU A 366 -20.95 5.43 -2.84
CA GLU A 366 -20.28 4.53 -3.79
C GLU A 366 -21.20 4.04 -4.91
N GLN A 367 -22.49 4.34 -4.85
CA GLN A 367 -23.53 3.82 -5.75
C GLN A 367 -23.56 4.51 -7.14
N ASN A 368 -22.39 4.73 -7.75
CA ASN A 368 -22.27 5.41 -9.05
C ASN A 368 -21.35 4.64 -10.00
N ILE A 369 -21.97 3.79 -10.83
CA ILE A 369 -21.26 2.91 -11.77
C ILE A 369 -20.38 3.73 -12.74
N THR A 370 -20.87 4.86 -13.26
CA THR A 370 -20.13 5.67 -14.23
C THR A 370 -18.88 6.29 -13.61
N TYR A 371 -18.93 6.65 -12.33
CA TYR A 371 -17.75 7.14 -11.60
C TYR A 371 -16.68 6.05 -11.50
N TRP A 372 -17.07 4.84 -11.11
CA TRP A 372 -16.15 3.71 -10.99
C TRP A 372 -15.58 3.24 -12.33
N ALA A 373 -16.34 3.38 -13.41
CA ALA A 373 -15.95 3.00 -14.76
C ALA A 373 -14.97 3.99 -15.44
N ASP A 374 -14.55 5.06 -14.77
CA ASP A 374 -13.51 5.96 -15.29
C ASP A 374 -12.21 5.20 -15.54
N THR A 375 -11.67 5.33 -16.74
CA THR A 375 -10.49 4.63 -17.23
C THR A 375 -9.22 5.47 -17.14
N ALA A 376 -9.29 6.69 -16.60
CA ALA A 376 -8.11 7.50 -16.35
C ALA A 376 -7.09 6.74 -15.49
N ASN A 377 -5.82 6.88 -15.86
CA ASN A 377 -4.71 6.35 -15.09
C ASN A 377 -4.73 6.93 -13.68
N SER A 378 -4.76 6.05 -12.68
CA SER A 378 -4.69 6.43 -11.28
C SER A 378 -4.17 5.27 -10.42
N VAL A 379 -3.57 5.65 -9.29
CA VAL A 379 -3.09 4.70 -8.28
C VAL A 379 -4.23 3.84 -7.75
N SER A 380 -5.36 4.45 -7.39
CA SER A 380 -6.52 3.75 -6.84
C SER A 380 -7.10 2.73 -7.81
N ARG A 381 -7.22 3.06 -9.10
CA ARG A 381 -7.70 2.13 -10.13
C ARG A 381 -6.77 0.95 -10.32
N SER A 382 -5.46 1.18 -10.32
CA SER A 382 -4.43 0.14 -10.52
C SER A 382 -4.37 -0.82 -9.33
N TYR A 383 -4.43 -0.28 -8.11
CA TYR A 383 -4.50 -1.09 -6.89
C TYR A 383 -5.80 -1.90 -6.81
N LEU A 384 -6.94 -1.27 -7.14
CA LEU A 384 -8.22 -1.94 -7.21
C LEU A 384 -8.19 -3.08 -8.23
N TYR A 385 -7.58 -2.90 -9.40
CA TYR A 385 -7.46 -3.98 -10.39
C TYR A 385 -6.68 -5.18 -9.86
N SER A 386 -5.55 -4.94 -9.19
CA SER A 386 -4.71 -6.01 -8.60
C SER A 386 -5.48 -6.78 -7.51
N THR A 387 -6.24 -6.04 -6.71
CA THR A 387 -7.16 -6.58 -5.69
C THR A 387 -8.28 -7.42 -6.31
N CYS A 388 -8.90 -6.94 -7.38
CA CYS A 388 -10.01 -7.60 -8.07
C CYS A 388 -9.61 -8.81 -8.92
N THR A 389 -8.33 -8.95 -9.27
CA THR A 389 -7.86 -10.00 -10.18
C THR A 389 -7.00 -11.06 -9.50
N GLU A 390 -6.12 -10.69 -8.55
CA GLU A 390 -5.14 -11.62 -7.98
C GLU A 390 -5.14 -11.66 -6.44
N ALA A 391 -5.24 -10.53 -5.76
CA ALA A 391 -4.99 -10.47 -4.31
C ALA A 391 -6.21 -10.78 -3.45
N GLY A 392 -7.39 -10.28 -3.83
CA GLY A 392 -8.52 -10.19 -2.92
C GLY A 392 -8.21 -9.23 -1.77
N LEU A 393 -8.04 -9.76 -0.58
CA LEU A 393 -7.76 -9.01 0.65
C LEU A 393 -8.89 -8.02 0.99
N TYR A 394 -10.14 -8.40 0.72
CA TYR A 394 -11.28 -7.57 1.06
C TYR A 394 -11.42 -7.48 2.57
N GLN A 395 -11.20 -6.29 3.14
CA GLN A 395 -11.41 -6.06 4.58
C GLN A 395 -12.89 -6.19 4.89
N VAL A 396 -13.27 -7.24 5.61
CA VAL A 396 -14.67 -7.56 5.90
C VAL A 396 -14.87 -7.78 7.38
N ALA A 397 -16.11 -7.60 7.84
CA ALA A 397 -16.44 -7.81 9.24
C ALA A 397 -16.39 -9.29 9.62
N ARG A 398 -16.02 -9.58 10.86
CA ARG A 398 -16.08 -10.95 11.39
C ARG A 398 -17.53 -11.45 11.38
N PRO A 399 -17.79 -12.69 10.93
CA PRO A 399 -19.16 -13.22 10.86
C PRO A 399 -19.79 -13.35 12.26
N HIS A 400 -18.98 -13.63 13.29
CA HIS A 400 -19.43 -13.87 14.66
C HIS A 400 -18.50 -13.20 15.68
N GLY A 401 -19.02 -12.93 16.88
CA GLY A 401 -18.27 -12.31 17.97
C GLY A 401 -18.08 -10.79 17.82
N PRO A 402 -17.27 -10.16 18.68
CA PRO A 402 -16.95 -8.75 18.58
C PRO A 402 -16.29 -8.40 17.24
N THR A 403 -16.69 -7.28 16.64
CA THR A 403 -16.16 -6.76 15.38
C THR A 403 -16.13 -5.23 15.43
N LEU A 404 -15.05 -4.63 14.90
CA LEU A 404 -14.90 -3.17 14.85
C LEU A 404 -15.66 -2.52 13.69
N ILE A 405 -16.07 -3.32 12.71
CA ILE A 405 -16.83 -2.86 11.55
C ILE A 405 -18.11 -3.68 11.38
N SER A 406 -19.15 -3.05 10.81
CA SER A 406 -20.48 -3.65 10.65
C SER A 406 -20.47 -4.81 9.67
N ARG A 407 -21.29 -5.84 9.96
CA ARG A 407 -21.52 -7.00 9.08
C ARG A 407 -22.21 -6.67 7.77
N SER A 408 -22.58 -5.41 7.53
CA SER A 408 -22.93 -4.94 6.19
C SER A 408 -21.73 -4.92 5.23
N LEU A 409 -20.50 -4.90 5.77
CA LEU A 409 -19.26 -4.96 4.99
C LEU A 409 -18.80 -6.41 4.86
N GLN A 410 -19.13 -7.01 3.72
CA GLN A 410 -18.79 -8.38 3.35
C GLN A 410 -18.19 -8.42 1.94
N VAL A 411 -17.72 -9.59 1.51
CA VAL A 411 -17.04 -9.79 0.21
C VAL A 411 -17.81 -9.18 -0.97
N ASN A 412 -19.15 -9.30 -0.97
CA ASN A 412 -20.01 -8.76 -2.02
C ASN A 412 -19.97 -7.23 -2.11
N TYR A 413 -19.74 -6.52 -1.00
CA TYR A 413 -19.69 -5.06 -0.97
C TYR A 413 -18.50 -4.56 -1.79
N THR A 414 -17.30 -5.11 -1.54
CA THR A 414 -16.08 -4.77 -2.29
C THR A 414 -16.08 -5.35 -3.71
N GLN A 415 -16.55 -6.59 -3.90
CA GLN A 415 -16.63 -7.21 -5.24
C GLN A 415 -17.47 -6.38 -6.22
N ARG A 416 -18.52 -5.73 -5.72
CA ARG A 416 -19.38 -4.85 -6.53
C ARG A 416 -18.60 -3.69 -7.16
N TRP A 417 -17.60 -3.15 -6.47
CA TRP A 417 -16.73 -2.11 -7.04
C TRP A 417 -15.86 -2.65 -8.16
N CYS A 418 -15.36 -3.88 -8.04
CA CYS A 418 -14.63 -4.55 -9.11
C CYS A 418 -15.46 -4.63 -10.39
N ASP A 419 -16.71 -5.09 -10.26
CA ASP A 419 -17.63 -5.27 -11.38
C ASP A 419 -17.98 -3.93 -12.05
N TRP A 420 -18.08 -2.85 -11.27
CA TRP A 420 -18.34 -1.50 -11.78
C TRP A 420 -17.11 -0.86 -12.43
N SER A 421 -15.92 -1.08 -11.86
CA SER A 421 -14.68 -0.47 -12.33
C SER A 421 -14.10 -1.11 -13.58
N PHE A 422 -14.33 -2.41 -13.77
CA PHE A 422 -13.70 -3.18 -14.84
C PHE A 422 -14.73 -3.94 -15.67
N PRO A 423 -15.61 -3.24 -16.40
CA PRO A 423 -16.50 -3.89 -17.35
C PRO A 423 -15.69 -4.72 -18.36
N PRO A 424 -16.24 -5.84 -18.88
CA PRO A 424 -15.53 -6.68 -19.85
C PRO A 424 -15.03 -5.87 -21.05
N GLY A 425 -13.73 -6.02 -21.33
CA GLY A 425 -13.10 -5.48 -22.52
C GLY A 425 -13.31 -6.39 -23.73
N LYS A 426 -12.66 -6.04 -24.85
CA LYS A 426 -12.69 -6.84 -26.07
C LYS A 426 -11.81 -8.08 -25.96
N HIS A 427 -10.73 -8.00 -25.20
CA HIS A 427 -9.69 -9.01 -25.11
C HIS A 427 -9.57 -9.64 -23.72
N SER A 428 -10.08 -8.97 -22.69
CA SER A 428 -9.97 -9.41 -21.30
C SER A 428 -11.20 -9.05 -20.47
N SER A 429 -11.37 -9.77 -19.38
CA SER A 429 -12.35 -9.50 -18.34
C SER A 429 -11.77 -9.92 -17.00
N ILE A 430 -12.10 -9.21 -15.92
CA ILE A 430 -11.76 -9.68 -14.57
C ILE A 430 -12.50 -10.99 -14.26
N PRO A 431 -11.95 -11.87 -13.41
CA PRO A 431 -12.68 -13.05 -12.95
C PRO A 431 -13.85 -12.65 -12.04
N ALA A 432 -14.85 -13.54 -11.90
CA ALA A 432 -16.00 -13.30 -11.02
C ALA A 432 -15.65 -13.20 -9.52
N THR A 433 -14.47 -13.71 -9.16
CA THR A 433 -13.81 -13.52 -7.87
C THR A 433 -12.30 -13.57 -8.12
N PRO A 434 -11.48 -12.81 -7.38
CA PRO A 434 -10.02 -12.79 -7.57
C PRO A 434 -9.41 -14.21 -7.62
N ASP A 435 -8.53 -14.45 -8.59
CA ASP A 435 -7.79 -15.70 -8.71
C ASP A 435 -6.59 -15.69 -7.76
N LEU A 436 -6.85 -16.03 -6.50
CA LEU A 436 -5.86 -16.03 -5.42
C LEU A 436 -4.66 -16.94 -5.68
N TRP A 437 -4.75 -17.89 -6.62
CA TRP A 437 -3.63 -18.75 -6.97
C TRP A 437 -2.48 -17.95 -7.59
N GLN A 438 -2.76 -16.85 -8.29
CA GLN A 438 -1.73 -16.07 -8.99
C GLN A 438 -0.64 -15.54 -8.04
N ILE A 439 -1.02 -15.17 -6.82
CA ILE A 439 -0.08 -14.79 -5.75
C ILE A 439 0.36 -16.02 -4.96
N ASN A 440 -0.57 -16.88 -4.55
CA ASN A 440 -0.26 -18.00 -3.65
C ASN A 440 0.70 -19.04 -4.25
N LYS A 441 0.80 -19.16 -5.59
CA LYS A 441 1.74 -20.06 -6.26
C LYS A 441 3.21 -19.80 -5.91
N TYR A 442 3.54 -18.58 -5.48
CA TYR A 442 4.88 -18.24 -5.00
C TYR A 442 5.16 -18.72 -3.58
N GLY A 443 4.22 -19.40 -2.92
CA GLY A 443 4.43 -20.09 -1.64
C GLY A 443 3.57 -19.57 -0.50
N GLY A 444 2.90 -18.43 -0.66
CA GLY A 444 2.13 -17.81 0.42
C GLY A 444 3.00 -17.62 1.67
N TYR A 445 2.51 -18.08 2.81
CA TYR A 445 3.28 -18.13 4.06
C TYR A 445 4.65 -18.82 3.94
N ASN A 446 4.83 -19.77 3.02
CA ASN A 446 6.07 -20.53 2.86
C ASN A 446 6.93 -20.02 1.69
N VAL A 447 6.74 -18.78 1.25
CA VAL A 447 7.65 -18.17 0.27
C VAL A 447 9.07 -18.13 0.84
N SER A 448 10.01 -18.63 0.05
CA SER A 448 11.41 -18.79 0.44
C SER A 448 12.26 -18.83 -0.82
N ALA A 449 13.45 -18.25 -0.71
CA ALA A 449 14.53 -18.28 -1.68
C ALA A 449 15.85 -18.09 -0.92
N PRO A 450 16.99 -18.55 -1.45
CA PRO A 450 18.29 -18.23 -0.87
C PRO A 450 18.48 -16.71 -0.76
N ARG A 451 18.92 -16.24 0.42
CA ARG A 451 19.18 -14.83 0.72
C ARG A 451 17.94 -13.94 0.59
N LEU A 452 16.77 -14.48 0.95
CA LEU A 452 15.55 -13.71 1.15
C LEU A 452 15.32 -13.50 2.65
N ALA A 453 15.45 -12.25 3.09
CA ALA A 453 15.09 -11.84 4.43
C ALA A 453 13.60 -11.49 4.52
N HIS A 454 12.95 -11.91 5.61
CA HIS A 454 11.60 -11.48 5.97
C HIS A 454 11.63 -10.64 7.24
N ILE A 455 11.06 -9.44 7.20
CA ILE A 455 11.00 -8.56 8.36
C ILE A 455 9.59 -7.99 8.51
N ASP A 456 8.92 -8.21 9.64
CA ASP A 456 7.53 -7.79 9.86
C ASP A 456 7.39 -7.03 11.19
N GLY A 457 6.32 -6.26 11.36
CA GLY A 457 5.92 -5.66 12.64
C GLY A 457 4.78 -6.42 13.32
N ASP A 458 4.86 -6.63 14.64
CA ASP A 458 3.85 -7.43 15.39
C ASP A 458 2.51 -6.71 15.66
N GLN A 459 2.39 -5.44 15.28
CA GLN A 459 1.16 -4.63 15.32
C GLN A 459 0.68 -4.18 13.94
N ASP A 460 1.28 -4.70 12.87
CA ASP A 460 0.88 -4.41 11.50
C ASP A 460 -0.47 -5.06 11.15
N VAL A 461 -1.39 -4.28 10.58
CA VAL A 461 -2.69 -4.74 10.04
C VAL A 461 -2.53 -5.73 8.88
N TRP A 462 -1.35 -5.80 8.27
CA TRP A 462 -1.03 -6.76 7.21
C TRP A 462 -0.34 -8.03 7.68
N LEU A 463 0.03 -8.14 8.96
CA LEU A 463 0.83 -9.24 9.50
C LEU A 463 0.27 -10.62 9.13
N ASP A 464 -1.04 -10.81 9.18
CA ASP A 464 -1.68 -12.12 8.98
C ASP A 464 -1.63 -12.64 7.53
N ILE A 465 -1.16 -11.83 6.59
CA ILE A 465 -0.82 -12.24 5.22
C ILE A 465 0.69 -12.17 4.92
N CYS A 466 1.51 -11.87 5.94
CA CYS A 466 2.96 -11.80 5.85
C CYS A 466 3.64 -13.10 6.32
N TYR A 467 4.97 -13.11 6.32
CA TYR A 467 5.76 -14.28 6.70
C TYR A 467 5.53 -14.66 8.16
N HIS A 468 5.53 -13.70 9.09
CA HIS A 468 5.32 -13.92 10.53
C HIS A 468 3.84 -13.94 10.96
N SER A 469 2.92 -14.16 10.02
CA SER A 469 1.47 -14.28 10.25
C SER A 469 1.10 -15.18 11.44
N ASN A 470 0.04 -14.82 12.16
CA ASN A 470 -0.52 -15.70 13.21
C ASN A 470 -1.18 -16.96 12.64
N ASP A 471 -1.57 -16.92 11.36
CA ASP A 471 -2.11 -18.06 10.60
C ASP A 471 -1.01 -18.96 10.02
N ALA A 472 0.26 -18.51 10.04
CA ALA A 472 1.37 -19.28 9.53
C ALA A 472 1.86 -20.36 10.52
N PRO A 473 2.43 -21.47 10.04
CA PRO A 473 3.12 -22.43 10.92
C PRO A 473 4.24 -21.73 11.71
N LYS A 474 4.41 -22.13 12.98
CA LYS A 474 5.56 -21.68 13.78
C LYS A 474 6.86 -22.07 13.08
N ARG A 475 7.79 -21.11 12.97
CA ARG A 475 9.11 -21.32 12.38
C ARG A 475 10.18 -21.13 13.42
N TYR A 476 11.24 -21.91 13.26
CA TYR A 476 12.43 -21.84 14.10
C TYR A 476 13.63 -21.92 13.19
N THR A 477 14.53 -20.94 13.27
CA THR A 477 15.83 -21.03 12.63
C THR A 477 16.62 -22.16 13.26
N THR A 478 16.97 -23.17 12.47
CA THR A 478 17.48 -24.45 12.99
C THR A 478 19.00 -24.51 13.09
N SER A 479 19.70 -23.66 12.36
CA SER A 479 21.15 -23.63 12.26
C SER A 479 21.64 -22.24 11.86
N TRP A 480 22.95 -22.03 11.91
CA TRP A 480 23.56 -20.79 11.43
C TRP A 480 23.38 -20.64 9.90
N GLU A 481 23.58 -21.73 9.17
CA GLU A 481 23.46 -21.77 7.72
C GLU A 481 22.04 -21.42 7.25
N ASP A 482 21.02 -21.92 7.98
CA ASP A 482 19.63 -21.55 7.78
C ASP A 482 19.38 -20.06 8.09
N ALA A 483 19.98 -19.52 9.16
CA ALA A 483 19.89 -18.10 9.49
C ALA A 483 20.50 -17.19 8.42
N GLU A 484 21.55 -17.65 7.74
CA GLU A 484 22.24 -16.91 6.68
C GLU A 484 21.45 -16.92 5.36
N LEU A 485 20.84 -18.07 5.02
CA LEU A 485 20.06 -18.25 3.80
C LEU A 485 18.61 -17.76 3.90
N HIS A 486 17.98 -17.89 5.07
CA HIS A 486 16.59 -17.51 5.33
C HIS A 486 16.46 -16.62 6.58
N PRO A 487 17.12 -15.45 6.61
CA PRO A 487 17.05 -14.54 7.75
C PRO A 487 15.61 -14.07 7.97
N GLN A 488 15.20 -13.96 9.23
CA GLN A 488 13.90 -13.40 9.59
C GLN A 488 13.97 -12.56 10.87
N LEU A 489 13.12 -11.53 10.97
CA LEU A 489 12.96 -10.70 12.16
C LEU A 489 11.51 -10.23 12.32
N LEU A 490 10.95 -10.38 13.52
CA LEU A 490 9.67 -9.76 13.89
C LEU A 490 9.95 -8.62 14.87
N ILE A 491 9.67 -7.39 14.46
CA ILE A 491 9.92 -6.19 15.25
C ILE A 491 8.75 -6.01 16.24
N SER A 492 9.06 -6.05 17.53
CA SER A 492 8.03 -5.87 18.56
C SER A 492 7.60 -4.40 18.66
N GLY A 493 6.28 -4.18 18.73
CA GLY A 493 5.66 -2.87 18.80
C GLY A 493 5.57 -2.13 17.47
N ALA A 494 6.07 -2.70 16.38
CA ALA A 494 6.09 -2.05 15.08
C ALA A 494 4.81 -2.29 14.28
N GLY A 495 4.36 -1.25 13.59
CA GLY A 495 3.33 -1.31 12.57
C GLY A 495 3.91 -1.60 11.18
N HIS A 496 3.25 -1.09 10.14
CA HIS A 496 3.51 -1.45 8.75
C HIS A 496 4.91 -1.01 8.27
N HIS A 497 5.78 -2.00 8.01
CA HIS A 497 7.18 -1.86 7.52
C HIS A 497 7.97 -0.70 8.14
N TRP A 498 7.93 -0.56 9.47
CA TRP A 498 8.64 0.52 10.19
C TRP A 498 10.14 0.54 9.95
N ASP A 499 10.74 -0.59 9.57
CA ASP A 499 12.14 -0.73 9.19
C ASP A 499 12.51 0.08 7.93
N SER A 500 11.56 0.37 7.03
CA SER A 500 11.89 1.17 5.83
C SER A 500 12.29 2.61 6.17
N TYR A 501 11.75 3.13 7.28
CA TYR A 501 12.00 4.48 7.74
C TYR A 501 13.29 4.54 8.53
N GLY A 502 13.92 5.70 8.58
CA GLY A 502 15.18 5.89 9.29
C GLY A 502 15.47 7.36 9.52
N ILE A 503 16.47 7.60 10.35
CA ILE A 503 17.10 8.91 10.51
C ILE A 503 18.61 8.76 10.36
N LYS A 504 19.29 9.80 9.85
CA LYS A 504 20.75 9.73 9.59
C LYS A 504 21.58 9.33 10.81
N ASN A 505 21.12 9.65 12.02
CA ASN A 505 21.77 9.20 13.24
C ASN A 505 21.09 7.94 13.80
N LEU A 506 21.56 6.77 13.36
CA LEU A 506 21.11 5.46 13.85
C LEU A 506 21.14 5.32 15.39
N THR A 507 22.00 6.07 16.09
CA THR A 507 22.06 6.01 17.57
C THR A 507 20.92 6.73 18.28
N ALA A 508 20.17 7.57 17.56
CA ALA A 508 19.03 8.31 18.07
C ALA A 508 17.68 7.60 17.79
N GLU A 509 17.68 6.49 17.07
CA GLU A 509 16.47 5.73 16.77
C GLU A 509 15.93 5.01 18.02
N PRO A 510 14.60 4.75 18.06
CA PRO A 510 14.04 3.85 19.06
C PRO A 510 14.76 2.50 19.03
N GLN A 511 15.06 1.95 20.21
CA GLN A 511 15.89 0.76 20.36
C GLN A 511 15.48 -0.43 19.46
N PHE A 512 14.18 -0.69 19.32
CA PHE A 512 13.69 -1.81 18.49
C PHE A 512 13.94 -1.58 17.00
N ILE A 513 13.85 -0.33 16.53
CA ILE A 513 14.13 0.03 15.14
C ILE A 513 15.62 0.03 14.87
N GLN A 514 16.40 0.66 15.76
CA GLN A 514 17.86 0.60 15.68
C GLN A 514 18.37 -0.84 15.55
N ASN A 515 17.82 -1.76 16.37
CA ASN A 515 18.21 -3.17 16.32
C ASN A 515 17.79 -3.85 15.01
N ALA A 516 16.67 -3.45 14.41
CA ALA A 516 16.22 -3.93 13.11
C ALA A 516 17.18 -3.49 12.00
N HIS A 517 17.51 -2.20 11.90
CA HIS A 517 18.46 -1.70 10.89
C HIS A 517 19.85 -2.29 11.07
N LEU A 518 20.34 -2.40 12.30
CA LEU A 518 21.62 -3.08 12.58
C LEU A 518 21.57 -4.57 12.20
N TRP A 519 20.41 -5.21 12.28
CA TRP A 519 20.24 -6.59 11.80
C TRP A 519 20.24 -6.66 10.26
N GLU A 520 19.58 -5.73 9.57
CA GLU A 520 19.59 -5.64 8.11
C GLU A 520 21.00 -5.39 7.56
N ILE A 521 21.73 -4.43 8.13
CA ILE A 521 23.14 -4.15 7.78
C ILE A 521 23.97 -5.43 7.88
N ARG A 522 23.95 -6.12 9.03
CA ARG A 522 24.72 -7.36 9.22
C ARG A 522 24.31 -8.48 8.27
N THR A 523 23.02 -8.54 7.92
CA THR A 523 22.49 -9.54 6.97
C THR A 523 23.01 -9.26 5.56
N VAL A 524 22.95 -8.02 5.11
CA VAL A 524 23.50 -7.60 3.81
C VAL A 524 25.01 -7.81 3.75
N GLU A 525 25.77 -7.39 4.77
CA GLU A 525 27.22 -7.60 4.82
C GLU A 525 27.61 -9.08 4.69
N ARG A 526 26.81 -9.99 5.27
CA ARG A 526 27.02 -11.45 5.12
C ARG A 526 26.79 -11.89 3.68
N TRP A 527 25.72 -11.43 3.05
CA TRP A 527 25.45 -11.74 1.64
C TRP A 527 26.56 -11.24 0.71
N LEU A 528 27.13 -10.07 0.98
CA LEU A 528 28.24 -9.52 0.18
C LEU A 528 29.53 -10.34 0.35
N LYS A 529 29.85 -10.79 1.57
CA LYS A 529 30.99 -11.70 1.79
C LYS A 529 30.83 -13.00 1.00
N SER A 530 29.62 -13.55 0.97
CA SER A 530 29.32 -14.77 0.20
C SER A 530 29.37 -14.55 -1.32
N TRP A 531 29.03 -13.35 -1.80
CA TRP A 531 29.20 -12.95 -3.20
C TRP A 531 30.68 -12.92 -3.61
N ASP A 532 31.51 -12.24 -2.81
CA ASP A 532 32.95 -12.12 -3.07
C ASP A 532 33.62 -13.49 -3.10
N ALA A 533 33.26 -14.37 -2.16
CA ALA A 533 33.73 -15.75 -2.12
C ALA A 533 33.33 -16.53 -3.40
N LEU A 534 32.08 -16.40 -3.85
CA LEU A 534 31.56 -17.08 -5.04
C LEU A 534 32.26 -16.59 -6.33
N LYS A 535 32.53 -15.28 -6.43
CA LYS A 535 33.17 -14.67 -7.61
C LYS A 535 34.70 -14.77 -7.59
N GLY A 536 35.29 -15.36 -6.54
CA GLY A 536 36.74 -15.45 -6.37
C GLY A 536 37.41 -14.09 -6.16
N ILE A 537 36.66 -13.09 -5.70
CA ILE A 537 37.14 -11.76 -5.38
C ILE A 537 37.74 -11.86 -3.97
N GLY A 538 39.02 -12.23 -3.89
CA GLY A 538 39.73 -12.36 -2.62
C GLY A 538 39.64 -11.08 -1.79
N GLY A 539 39.18 -11.23 -0.54
CA GLY A 539 38.82 -10.12 0.35
C GLY A 539 39.90 -9.04 0.48
N TYR A 540 39.42 -7.80 0.64
CA TYR A 540 40.22 -6.67 1.06
C TYR A 540 41.11 -7.07 2.25
N GLY A 541 42.42 -6.93 2.04
CA GLY A 541 43.43 -7.27 3.03
C GLY A 541 43.14 -6.61 4.37
N SER A 542 43.10 -7.43 5.41
CA SER A 542 43.40 -7.02 6.77
C SER A 542 44.83 -6.45 6.78
N GLY A 543 44.95 -5.13 6.61
CA GLY A 543 46.17 -4.40 6.95
C GLY A 543 46.33 -4.40 8.46
N ALA A 544 47.46 -4.96 8.90
CA ALA A 544 47.91 -5.06 10.28
C ALA A 544 48.05 -3.72 11.00
#